data_AF-A0A2E8U7A8-F1
#
_entry.id   AF-A0A2E8U7A8-F1
#
_cell.length_a   1.000
_cell.length_b   1.000
_cell.length_c   1.000
_cell.angle_alpha   90.00
_cell.angle_beta   90.00
_cell.angle_gamma   90.00
#
_symmetry.space_group_name_H-M   'P 1'
#
loop_
_entity.id
_entity.type
_entity.pdbx_description
1 polymer ?
#
loop_
_entity_poly.entity_id
_entity_poly.type
_entity_poly.pdbx_seq_one_letter_code
_entity_poly.pdbx_strand_id
1 'polypeptide(L)'
;MSGEPSWGSSAKQPSVGDDSDLPESWPTPSDDSAKGWLRQTLRPVGTRLLLPMSWSPFFLVITAVPLALPDRTPVDDQTSAAAFFALSWLLIIVPLYLIRSSQPTYVGSIHTLPFDWLTFVIACAVFGLHVSIHPALGWLSYAIFWLAWFRTYAMVRDVAIKPSGRWLLPVDSSNWKTTQALRDGWDIDSEFWTTGPIAKLNVDAGKITLTGVSRGENRFVAIALIDPSGFVHDPFADDHSSRVLYESQVVITGVDWPSRLLPS
;
A
#
# COMPACT_ATOMS: atom_id res chain seq x y z
N MET A 1 -12.63 -1.11 -16.26
CA MET A 1 -12.29 -0.66 -14.88
C MET A 1 -11.02 -1.34 -14.33
N SER A 2 -10.38 -2.19 -15.14
CA SER A 2 -9.38 -3.20 -14.78
C SER A 2 -7.99 -2.69 -14.38
N GLY A 3 -7.73 -1.38 -14.45
CA GLY A 3 -6.37 -0.80 -14.39
C GLY A 3 -5.75 -0.70 -15.78
N GLU A 4 -4.61 -0.02 -15.92
CA GLU A 4 -3.88 -0.05 -17.20
C GLU A 4 -3.25 -1.44 -17.41
N PRO A 5 -3.24 -1.97 -18.64
CA PRO A 5 -2.65 -3.29 -18.91
C PRO A 5 -1.17 -3.39 -18.51
N SER A 6 -0.45 -2.27 -18.65
CA SER A 6 0.96 -2.12 -18.30
C SER A 6 1.26 -2.16 -16.80
N TRP A 7 0.23 -2.14 -15.94
CA TRP A 7 0.37 -2.15 -14.48
C TRP A 7 0.40 -3.56 -13.89
N GLY A 8 0.00 -4.57 -14.66
CA GLY A 8 0.28 -5.97 -14.32
C GLY A 8 1.77 -6.24 -14.36
N SER A 9 2.29 -7.01 -13.42
CA SER A 9 3.64 -7.55 -13.55
C SER A 9 3.67 -8.55 -14.72
N SER A 10 4.86 -9.01 -15.12
CA SER A 10 4.97 -10.13 -16.08
C SER A 10 4.29 -11.42 -15.57
N ALA A 11 3.80 -11.44 -14.33
CA ALA A 11 2.73 -12.34 -13.92
C ALA A 11 1.42 -11.84 -14.53
N LYS A 12 1.12 -12.41 -15.70
CA LYS A 12 -0.14 -12.42 -16.44
C LYS A 12 -1.25 -11.64 -15.73
N GLN A 13 -1.66 -10.51 -16.32
CA GLN A 13 -3.03 -10.09 -16.09
C GLN A 13 -3.92 -11.27 -16.50
N PRO A 14 -4.84 -11.73 -15.65
CA PRO A 14 -5.77 -12.76 -16.06
C PRO A 14 -6.55 -12.19 -17.24
N SER A 15 -6.28 -12.73 -18.43
CA SER A 15 -7.15 -12.57 -19.57
C SER A 15 -8.50 -13.19 -19.22
N VAL A 16 -9.56 -12.76 -19.90
CA VAL A 16 -10.84 -13.49 -19.87
C VAL A 16 -10.55 -14.98 -20.09
N GLY A 17 -10.86 -15.83 -19.10
CA GLY A 17 -10.61 -17.27 -19.11
C GLY A 17 -9.29 -17.78 -18.48
N ASP A 18 -8.44 -16.92 -17.92
CA ASP A 18 -7.26 -17.33 -17.12
C ASP A 18 -7.60 -17.16 -15.63
N ASP A 19 -8.58 -17.95 -15.18
CA ASP A 19 -9.17 -17.97 -13.82
C ASP A 19 -8.24 -18.60 -12.76
N SER A 20 -6.91 -18.52 -12.89
CA SER A 20 -6.00 -19.30 -12.03
C SER A 20 -5.89 -18.79 -10.59
N ASP A 21 -6.30 -17.56 -10.30
CA ASP A 21 -5.99 -16.88 -9.04
C ASP A 21 -7.17 -16.77 -8.07
N LEU A 22 -8.41 -17.01 -8.52
CA LEU A 22 -9.59 -17.06 -7.65
C LEU A 22 -9.94 -18.51 -7.30
N PRO A 23 -10.32 -18.80 -6.03
CA PRO A 23 -10.92 -20.09 -5.69
C PRO A 23 -12.23 -20.28 -6.46
N GLU A 24 -12.55 -21.53 -6.87
CA GLU A 24 -13.76 -21.87 -7.63
C GLU A 24 -15.07 -21.37 -7.01
N SER A 25 -15.09 -21.15 -5.69
CA SER A 25 -16.24 -20.61 -4.96
C SER A 25 -16.55 -19.14 -5.26
N TRP A 26 -15.65 -18.41 -5.92
CA TRP A 26 -15.82 -17.02 -6.31
C TRP A 26 -16.20 -16.92 -7.80
N PRO A 27 -17.47 -16.65 -8.14
CA PRO A 27 -17.89 -16.61 -9.53
C PRO A 27 -17.24 -15.43 -10.26
N THR A 28 -16.74 -15.68 -11.47
CA THR A 28 -16.27 -14.66 -12.42
C THR A 28 -17.25 -14.56 -13.60
N PRO A 29 -17.32 -13.39 -14.27
CA PRO A 29 -18.10 -13.27 -15.51
C PRO A 29 -17.60 -14.23 -16.59
N SER A 30 -18.52 -14.90 -17.26
CA SER A 30 -18.29 -15.83 -18.38
C SER A 30 -19.11 -15.41 -19.59
N ASP A 31 -18.88 -16.06 -20.75
CA ASP A 31 -19.62 -15.77 -21.99
C ASP A 31 -21.15 -15.88 -21.81
N ASP A 32 -21.61 -16.76 -20.92
CA ASP A 32 -23.03 -16.98 -20.63
C ASP A 32 -23.57 -16.13 -19.46
N SER A 33 -22.69 -15.48 -18.68
CA SER A 33 -23.10 -14.70 -17.52
C SER A 33 -22.19 -13.49 -17.27
N ALA A 34 -22.76 -12.29 -17.37
CA ALA A 34 -22.06 -11.05 -17.05
C ALA A 34 -21.95 -10.78 -15.53
N LYS A 35 -22.20 -11.77 -14.66
CA LYS A 35 -22.16 -11.62 -13.19
C LYS A 35 -20.88 -12.17 -12.60
N GLY A 36 -20.48 -11.63 -11.46
CA GLY A 36 -19.34 -12.13 -10.69
C GLY A 36 -18.28 -11.09 -10.41
N TRP A 37 -17.17 -11.55 -9.84
CA TRP A 37 -16.06 -10.71 -9.41
C TRP A 37 -15.12 -10.42 -10.57
N LEU A 38 -14.70 -9.16 -10.68
CA LEU A 38 -13.60 -8.78 -11.58
C LEU A 38 -12.49 -8.08 -10.83
N ARG A 39 -11.26 -8.45 -11.17
CA ARG A 39 -10.06 -7.82 -10.67
C ARG A 39 -9.93 -6.40 -11.21
N GLN A 40 -9.70 -5.46 -10.31
CA GLN A 40 -9.20 -4.14 -10.61
C GLN A 40 -7.74 -4.05 -10.16
N THR A 41 -6.82 -4.08 -11.13
CA THR A 41 -5.40 -3.85 -10.89
C THR A 41 -5.20 -2.39 -10.50
N LEU A 42 -4.57 -2.16 -9.36
CA LEU A 42 -4.20 -0.81 -8.93
C LEU A 42 -2.81 -0.49 -9.45
N ARG A 43 -2.49 0.80 -9.51
CA ARG A 43 -1.19 1.24 -10.00
C ARG A 43 -0.08 0.67 -9.11
N PRO A 44 0.94 0.00 -9.68
CA PRO A 44 2.02 -0.58 -8.89
C PRO A 44 2.79 0.50 -8.14
N VAL A 45 3.08 0.21 -6.88
CA VAL A 45 3.83 1.08 -5.97
C VAL A 45 5.31 1.13 -6.36
N GLY A 46 5.87 -0.01 -6.81
CA GLY A 46 7.30 -0.23 -7.01
C GLY A 46 8.00 0.85 -7.84
N THR A 47 7.61 1.05 -9.11
CA THR A 47 8.38 1.92 -10.03
C THR A 47 8.41 3.39 -9.61
N ARG A 48 7.35 3.90 -8.98
CA ARG A 48 7.28 5.30 -8.51
C ARG A 48 7.97 5.51 -7.17
N LEU A 49 8.09 4.45 -6.38
CA LEU A 49 8.70 4.50 -5.06
C LEU A 49 10.22 4.25 -5.14
N LEU A 50 10.66 3.29 -5.93
CA LEU A 50 12.05 2.86 -6.01
C LEU A 50 12.96 3.93 -6.64
N LEU A 51 12.47 4.70 -7.60
CA LEU A 51 13.27 5.72 -8.29
C LEU A 51 13.71 6.89 -7.38
N PRO A 52 12.81 7.58 -6.64
CA PRO A 52 13.26 8.62 -5.71
C PRO A 52 14.07 8.03 -4.54
N MET A 53 13.69 6.84 -4.05
CA MET A 53 14.44 6.18 -2.97
C MET A 53 15.85 5.74 -3.38
N SER A 54 16.11 5.43 -4.66
CA SER A 54 17.47 5.07 -5.10
C SER A 54 18.46 6.24 -4.98
N TRP A 55 17.97 7.48 -4.92
CA TRP A 55 18.80 8.67 -4.67
C TRP A 55 19.00 9.00 -3.19
N SER A 56 18.15 8.50 -2.29
CA SER A 56 18.32 8.67 -0.84
C SER A 56 19.70 8.21 -0.31
N PRO A 57 20.23 7.01 -0.65
CA PRO A 57 21.53 6.56 -0.13
C PRO A 57 22.68 7.42 -0.67
N PHE A 58 22.56 8.00 -1.86
CA PHE A 58 23.55 8.96 -2.36
C PHE A 58 23.69 10.14 -1.39
N PHE A 59 22.56 10.74 -0.99
CA PHE A 59 22.58 11.85 -0.03
C PHE A 59 23.07 11.44 1.36
N LEU A 60 22.83 10.20 1.80
CA LEU A 60 23.47 9.69 3.01
C LEU A 60 24.98 9.63 2.85
N VAL A 61 25.50 9.00 1.80
CA VAL A 61 26.95 8.85 1.58
C VAL A 61 27.65 10.21 1.60
N ILE A 62 27.11 11.22 0.91
CA ILE A 62 27.78 12.53 0.85
C ILE A 62 27.76 13.28 2.18
N THR A 63 26.87 12.93 3.13
CA THR A 63 26.90 13.49 4.49
C THR A 63 28.21 13.20 5.23
N ALA A 64 28.95 12.16 4.84
CA ALA A 64 30.27 11.91 5.40
C ALA A 64 31.28 13.04 5.11
N VAL A 65 31.09 13.82 4.03
CA VAL A 65 32.00 14.91 3.64
C VAL A 65 32.04 16.03 4.68
N PRO A 66 30.91 16.71 5.01
CA PRO A 66 30.91 17.73 6.07
C PRO A 66 31.30 17.18 7.44
N LEU A 67 31.05 15.89 7.73
CA LEU A 67 31.46 15.27 9.00
C LEU A 67 32.97 14.98 9.08
N ALA A 68 33.64 14.73 7.96
CA ALA A 68 35.05 14.39 7.90
C ALA A 68 35.98 15.59 7.66
N LEU A 69 35.47 16.63 6.99
CA LEU A 69 36.26 17.79 6.56
C LEU A 69 35.71 19.08 7.19
N PRO A 70 35.95 19.30 8.49
CA PRO A 70 35.53 20.54 9.15
C PRO A 70 36.18 21.77 8.50
N ASP A 71 35.42 22.86 8.41
CA ASP A 71 35.77 24.17 7.85
C ASP A 71 36.12 24.15 6.34
N ARG A 72 35.63 23.15 5.61
CA ARG A 72 35.93 22.98 4.17
C ARG A 72 34.71 23.00 3.27
N THR A 73 33.49 23.04 3.80
CA THR A 73 32.29 23.17 2.97
C THR A 73 31.92 24.65 2.74
N PRO A 74 31.25 25.00 1.61
CA PRO A 74 30.92 26.39 1.28
C PRO A 74 29.93 27.06 2.24
N VAL A 75 29.19 26.23 3.00
CA VAL A 75 28.23 26.59 4.05
C VAL A 75 28.75 25.97 5.34
N ASP A 76 28.28 26.42 6.51
CA ASP A 76 28.54 25.72 7.77
C ASP A 76 28.34 24.19 7.67
N ASP A 77 29.31 23.40 8.14
CA ASP A 77 29.34 21.94 7.93
C ASP A 77 28.13 21.25 8.55
N GLN A 78 27.63 21.77 9.68
CA GLN A 78 26.44 21.24 10.35
C GLN A 78 25.20 21.44 9.49
N THR A 79 25.07 22.63 8.91
CA THR A 79 23.99 22.97 7.99
C THR A 79 24.04 22.09 6.73
N SER A 80 25.24 21.87 6.18
CA SER A 80 25.45 20.97 5.04
C SER A 80 25.05 19.53 5.36
N ALA A 81 25.49 18.99 6.50
CA ALA A 81 25.15 17.64 6.94
C ALA A 81 23.63 17.48 7.20
N ALA A 82 23.01 18.47 7.86
CA ALA A 82 21.58 18.49 8.12
C ALA A 82 20.78 18.52 6.81
N ALA A 83 21.21 19.30 5.82
CA ALA A 83 20.56 19.38 4.51
C ALA A 83 20.64 18.04 3.77
N PHE A 84 21.80 17.37 3.76
CA PHE A 84 21.94 16.06 3.12
C PHE A 84 21.14 14.96 3.81
N PHE A 85 21.12 14.93 5.14
CA PHE A 85 20.21 14.03 5.87
C PHE A 85 18.75 14.33 5.54
N ALA A 86 18.32 15.59 5.63
CA ALA A 86 16.94 15.97 5.33
C ALA A 86 16.53 15.56 3.90
N LEU A 87 17.38 15.82 2.91
CA LEU A 87 17.10 15.48 1.52
C LEU A 87 17.01 13.97 1.31
N SER A 88 17.91 13.19 1.95
CA SER A 88 17.83 11.73 1.93
C SER A 88 16.48 11.20 2.43
N TRP A 89 16.00 11.73 3.56
CA TRP A 89 14.77 11.25 4.18
C TRP A 89 13.50 11.77 3.49
N LEU A 90 13.52 12.99 2.96
CA LEU A 90 12.42 13.52 2.15
C LEU A 90 12.19 12.70 0.88
N LEU A 91 13.26 12.20 0.25
CA LEU A 91 13.19 11.31 -0.91
C LEU A 91 12.56 9.93 -0.61
N ILE A 92 12.40 9.58 0.67
CA ILE A 92 11.70 8.37 1.10
C ILE A 92 10.27 8.71 1.57
N ILE A 93 10.14 9.63 2.53
CA ILE A 93 8.87 9.91 3.23
C ILE A 93 7.83 10.52 2.27
N VAL A 94 8.23 11.48 1.43
CA VAL A 94 7.28 12.17 0.54
C VAL A 94 6.68 11.22 -0.49
N PRO A 95 7.47 10.43 -1.26
CA PRO A 95 6.91 9.45 -2.17
C PRO A 95 6.04 8.39 -1.47
N LEU A 96 6.47 7.88 -0.31
CA LEU A 96 5.68 6.92 0.47
C LEU A 96 4.30 7.47 0.83
N TYR A 97 4.27 8.68 1.38
CA TYR A 97 3.03 9.33 1.76
C TYR A 97 2.11 9.57 0.56
N LEU A 98 2.65 10.13 -0.53
CA LEU A 98 1.88 10.45 -1.73
C LEU A 98 1.28 9.19 -2.36
N ILE A 99 2.05 8.12 -2.49
CA ILE A 99 1.56 6.87 -3.07
C ILE A 99 0.47 6.27 -2.20
N ARG A 100 0.71 6.11 -0.89
CA ARG A 100 -0.29 5.59 0.04
C ARG A 100 -1.56 6.43 0.03
N SER A 101 -1.45 7.76 0.02
CA SER A 101 -2.61 8.68 -0.01
C SER A 101 -3.45 8.59 -1.29
N SER A 102 -2.86 8.08 -2.38
CA SER A 102 -3.58 7.87 -3.64
C SER A 102 -4.32 6.53 -3.72
N GLN A 103 -4.09 5.63 -2.76
CA GLN A 103 -4.74 4.33 -2.71
C GLN A 103 -6.10 4.41 -2.00
N PRO A 104 -7.06 3.54 -2.36
CA PRO A 104 -8.37 3.49 -1.72
C PRO A 104 -8.29 2.79 -0.35
N THR A 105 -7.64 3.43 0.61
CA THR A 105 -7.43 2.93 1.98
C THR A 105 -8.09 3.86 3.00
N TYR A 106 -8.55 3.31 4.13
CA TYR A 106 -9.00 4.11 5.28
C TYR A 106 -7.85 4.40 6.28
N VAL A 107 -6.67 3.79 6.08
CA VAL A 107 -5.51 3.97 6.95
C VAL A 107 -4.71 5.19 6.49
N GLY A 108 -4.84 6.30 7.22
CA GLY A 108 -4.33 7.62 6.79
C GLY A 108 -3.16 8.21 7.58
N SER A 109 -2.74 7.61 8.69
CA SER A 109 -1.71 8.21 9.57
C SER A 109 -0.30 8.12 8.98
N ILE A 110 0.52 9.16 9.10
CA ILE A 110 1.92 9.14 8.65
C ILE A 110 2.74 8.08 9.40
N HIS A 111 2.40 7.81 10.66
CA HIS A 111 3.10 6.84 11.51
C HIS A 111 2.89 5.38 11.08
N THR A 112 1.90 5.11 10.21
CA THR A 112 1.73 3.76 9.67
C THR A 112 2.60 3.53 8.44
N LEU A 113 3.23 4.55 7.86
CA LEU A 113 4.10 4.32 6.70
C LEU A 113 5.17 3.27 7.01
N PRO A 114 5.57 2.45 6.02
CA PRO A 114 6.60 1.42 6.17
C PRO A 114 7.98 2.07 6.33
N PHE A 115 8.21 2.65 7.50
CA PHE A 115 9.32 3.53 7.83
C PHE A 115 9.76 3.25 9.27
N ASP A 116 11.06 3.12 9.49
CA ASP A 116 11.61 2.88 10.83
C ASP A 116 11.67 4.18 11.65
N TRP A 117 10.50 4.61 12.13
CA TRP A 117 10.33 5.83 12.91
C TRP A 117 11.20 5.85 14.17
N LEU A 118 11.32 4.72 14.87
CA LEU A 118 12.05 4.67 16.12
C LEU A 118 13.54 4.94 15.90
N THR A 119 14.17 4.19 14.98
CA THR A 119 15.60 4.36 14.70
C THR A 119 15.88 5.72 14.08
N PHE A 120 14.98 6.22 13.22
CA PHE A 120 15.07 7.55 12.65
C PHE A 120 15.04 8.66 13.71
N VAL A 121 14.09 8.61 14.65
CA VAL A 121 13.99 9.60 15.74
C VAL A 121 15.23 9.56 16.64
N ILE A 122 15.74 8.36 16.93
CA ILE A 122 17.00 8.21 17.69
C ILE A 122 18.15 8.84 16.92
N ALA A 123 18.28 8.60 15.62
CA ALA A 123 19.33 9.19 14.80
C ALA A 123 19.26 10.73 14.79
N CYS A 124 18.05 11.29 14.64
CA CYS A 124 17.81 12.73 14.72
C CYS A 124 18.17 13.32 16.08
N ALA A 125 17.83 12.62 17.18
CA ALA A 125 18.17 13.06 18.53
C ALA A 125 19.70 13.06 18.76
N VAL A 126 20.37 11.97 18.37
CA VAL A 126 21.84 11.86 18.45
C VAL A 126 22.51 12.90 17.56
N PHE A 127 21.94 13.19 16.37
CA PHE A 127 22.39 14.29 15.53
C PHE A 127 22.24 15.62 16.28
N GLY A 128 21.07 15.97 16.81
CA GLY A 128 20.91 17.23 17.54
C GLY A 128 21.93 17.44 18.66
N LEU A 129 22.29 16.36 19.37
CA LEU A 129 23.29 16.40 20.44
C LEU A 129 24.74 16.59 19.95
N HIS A 130 25.05 16.35 18.66
CA HIS A 130 26.40 16.48 18.13
C HIS A 130 26.94 17.91 18.24
N VAL A 131 26.06 18.90 18.14
CA VAL A 131 26.42 20.33 18.20
C VAL A 131 26.81 20.74 19.61
N SER A 132 26.12 20.22 20.63
CA SER A 132 26.26 20.69 22.00
C SER A 132 27.23 19.87 22.86
N ILE A 133 27.52 18.62 22.48
CA ILE A 133 28.27 17.69 23.33
C ILE A 133 29.62 17.32 22.71
N HIS A 134 29.62 16.65 21.55
CA HIS A 134 30.85 16.12 20.95
C HIS A 134 30.69 15.79 19.45
N PRO A 135 31.65 16.18 18.58
CA PRO A 135 31.58 15.90 17.14
C PRO A 135 31.45 14.42 16.77
N ALA A 136 32.00 13.51 17.58
CA ALA A 136 31.87 12.06 17.36
C ALA A 136 30.41 11.56 17.36
N LEU A 137 29.48 12.29 17.99
CA LEU A 137 28.05 11.97 17.92
C LEU A 137 27.48 12.15 16.50
N GLY A 138 28.09 13.00 15.66
CA GLY A 138 27.73 13.12 14.25
C GLY A 138 27.97 11.81 13.49
N TRP A 139 29.12 11.16 13.73
CA TRP A 139 29.43 9.83 13.19
C TRP A 139 28.55 8.73 13.75
N LEU A 140 28.21 8.80 15.05
CA LEU A 140 27.26 7.87 15.65
C LEU A 140 25.87 7.99 15.02
N SER A 141 25.36 9.22 14.89
CA SER A 141 24.09 9.49 14.21
C SER A 141 24.11 9.01 12.76
N TYR A 142 25.19 9.27 12.03
CA TYR A 142 25.40 8.77 10.67
C TYR A 142 25.26 7.25 10.57
N ALA A 143 25.88 6.50 11.49
CA ALA A 143 25.74 5.04 11.54
C ALA A 143 24.30 4.59 11.84
N ILE A 144 23.60 5.28 12.75
CA ILE A 144 22.20 4.98 13.10
C ILE A 144 21.27 5.32 11.92
N PHE A 145 21.53 6.39 11.17
CA PHE A 145 20.78 6.71 9.95
C PHE A 145 20.92 5.62 8.88
N TRP A 146 22.11 5.04 8.70
CA TRP A 146 22.28 3.87 7.82
C TRP A 146 21.46 2.67 8.28
N LEU A 147 21.45 2.39 9.59
CA LEU A 147 20.63 1.33 10.15
C LEU A 147 19.13 1.57 9.88
N ALA A 148 18.65 2.80 10.13
CA ALA A 148 17.27 3.20 9.83
C ALA A 148 16.96 3.05 8.33
N TRP A 149 17.92 3.37 7.46
CA TRP A 149 17.76 3.27 6.01
C TRP A 149 17.58 1.82 5.57
N PHE A 150 18.43 0.90 6.02
CA PHE A 150 18.32 -0.52 5.67
C PHE A 150 17.01 -1.14 6.17
N ARG A 151 16.58 -0.80 7.39
CA ARG A 151 15.32 -1.27 7.96
C ARG A 151 14.11 -0.72 7.20
N THR A 152 14.14 0.58 6.87
CA THR A 152 13.11 1.21 6.04
C THR A 152 13.06 0.58 4.65
N TYR A 153 14.20 0.33 4.01
CA TYR A 153 14.27 -0.34 2.72
C TYR A 153 13.62 -1.73 2.76
N ALA A 154 13.88 -2.52 3.81
CA ALA A 154 13.25 -3.83 3.98
C ALA A 154 11.71 -3.72 4.09
N MET A 155 11.22 -2.82 4.95
CA MET A 155 9.77 -2.58 5.10
C MET A 155 9.12 -2.14 3.80
N VAL A 156 9.75 -1.21 3.06
CA VAL A 156 9.25 -0.73 1.78
C VAL A 156 9.26 -1.84 0.73
N ARG A 157 10.32 -2.65 0.69
CA ARG A 157 10.41 -3.80 -0.21
C ARG A 157 9.25 -4.75 0.02
N ASP A 158 8.95 -5.10 1.27
CA ASP A 158 7.88 -6.05 1.62
C ASP A 158 6.50 -5.57 1.14
N VAL A 159 6.26 -4.26 1.17
CA VAL A 159 5.05 -3.64 0.60
C VAL A 159 5.09 -3.62 -0.92
N ALA A 160 6.24 -3.29 -1.52
CA ALA A 160 6.36 -3.08 -2.96
C ALA A 160 6.31 -4.37 -3.80
N ILE A 161 6.69 -5.51 -3.23
CA ILE A 161 6.65 -6.82 -3.93
C ILE A 161 5.24 -7.38 -4.04
N LYS A 162 4.33 -6.99 -3.13
CA LYS A 162 2.95 -7.48 -3.14
C LYS A 162 2.16 -6.78 -4.26
N PRO A 163 1.37 -7.52 -5.06
CA PRO A 163 0.59 -6.91 -6.13
C PRO A 163 -0.52 -6.04 -5.55
N SER A 164 -0.59 -4.79 -6.00
CA SER A 164 -1.67 -3.87 -5.61
C SER A 164 -2.91 -4.13 -6.46
N GLY A 165 -4.01 -4.51 -5.83
CA GLY A 165 -5.24 -4.85 -6.51
C GLY A 165 -6.42 -4.89 -5.57
N ARG A 166 -7.62 -4.93 -6.15
CA ARG A 166 -8.86 -5.23 -5.43
C ARG A 166 -9.84 -5.93 -6.36
N TRP A 167 -10.78 -6.65 -5.80
CA TRP A 167 -11.82 -7.36 -6.55
C TRP A 167 -13.14 -6.63 -6.40
N LEU A 168 -13.84 -6.43 -7.51
CA LEU A 168 -15.10 -5.69 -7.55
C LEU A 168 -16.26 -6.64 -7.85
N LEU A 169 -17.38 -6.42 -7.18
CA LEU A 169 -18.66 -7.05 -7.49
C LEU A 169 -19.71 -5.95 -7.70
N PRO A 170 -20.39 -5.88 -8.86
CA PRO A 170 -21.51 -4.98 -9.06
C PRO A 170 -22.67 -5.36 -8.13
N VAL A 171 -23.29 -4.37 -7.48
CA VAL A 171 -24.40 -4.60 -6.57
C VAL A 171 -25.52 -3.59 -6.78
N ASP A 172 -26.74 -3.99 -6.45
CA ASP A 172 -27.82 -3.06 -6.22
C ASP A 172 -27.68 -2.46 -4.82
N SER A 173 -27.23 -1.20 -4.75
CA SER A 173 -27.01 -0.51 -3.47
C SER A 173 -28.28 -0.32 -2.65
N SER A 174 -29.46 -0.29 -3.29
CA SER A 174 -30.73 -0.08 -2.59
C SER A 174 -31.17 -1.31 -1.80
N ASN A 175 -30.77 -2.50 -2.26
CA ASN A 175 -31.10 -3.79 -1.68
C ASN A 175 -29.96 -4.39 -0.84
N TRP A 176 -28.84 -3.68 -0.68
CA TRP A 176 -27.71 -4.15 0.12
C TRP A 176 -28.03 -4.14 1.61
N LYS A 177 -27.79 -5.29 2.26
CA LYS A 177 -27.70 -5.43 3.71
C LYS A 177 -26.54 -6.32 4.09
N THR A 178 -25.65 -5.81 4.93
CA THR A 178 -24.42 -6.52 5.31
C THR A 178 -24.72 -7.84 6.03
N THR A 179 -25.73 -7.88 6.90
CA THR A 179 -26.18 -9.11 7.59
C THR A 179 -26.66 -10.23 6.66
N GLN A 180 -27.10 -9.90 5.45
CA GLN A 180 -27.56 -10.89 4.46
C GLN A 180 -26.47 -11.21 3.43
N ALA A 181 -25.55 -10.27 3.21
CA ALA A 181 -24.55 -10.37 2.16
C ALA A 181 -23.25 -11.04 2.62
N LEU A 182 -22.95 -11.03 3.92
CA LEU A 182 -21.70 -11.55 4.47
C LEU A 182 -21.92 -12.76 5.38
N ARG A 183 -20.92 -13.64 5.43
CA ARG A 183 -20.82 -14.68 6.45
C ARG A 183 -20.47 -14.09 7.83
N ASP A 184 -20.61 -14.89 8.87
CA ASP A 184 -20.21 -14.49 10.23
C ASP A 184 -18.70 -14.23 10.35
N GLY A 185 -18.31 -13.39 11.30
CA GLY A 185 -16.90 -13.08 11.62
C GLY A 185 -16.39 -11.73 11.11
N TRP A 186 -17.18 -11.04 10.27
CA TRP A 186 -16.87 -9.67 9.85
C TRP A 186 -17.20 -8.66 10.96
N ASP A 187 -16.30 -7.70 11.15
CA ASP A 187 -16.55 -6.48 11.90
C ASP A 187 -17.27 -5.49 10.98
N ILE A 188 -18.53 -5.16 11.30
CA ILE A 188 -19.43 -4.39 10.43
C ILE A 188 -19.29 -2.90 10.75
N ASP A 189 -18.80 -2.12 9.78
CA ASP A 189 -18.76 -0.65 9.87
C ASP A 189 -20.10 -0.03 9.43
N SER A 190 -20.79 -0.65 8.47
CA SER A 190 -22.07 -0.17 7.94
C SER A 190 -22.98 -1.33 7.54
N GLU A 191 -24.23 -1.29 8.01
CA GLU A 191 -25.26 -2.27 7.62
C GLU A 191 -25.78 -2.03 6.20
N PHE A 192 -25.77 -0.78 5.75
CA PHE A 192 -26.24 -0.38 4.42
C PHE A 192 -25.07 -0.10 3.49
N TRP A 193 -25.32 -0.12 2.18
CA TRP A 193 -24.29 0.24 1.22
C TRP A 193 -23.88 1.71 1.40
N THR A 194 -22.57 1.97 1.45
CA THR A 194 -22.01 3.30 1.57
C THR A 194 -20.81 3.47 0.65
N THR A 195 -20.50 4.69 0.25
CA THR A 195 -19.25 5.00 -0.47
C THR A 195 -18.12 5.11 0.56
N GLY A 196 -17.61 3.96 1.01
CA GLY A 196 -16.64 3.88 2.11
C GLY A 196 -16.56 2.48 2.72
N PRO A 197 -15.97 2.35 3.93
CA PRO A 197 -15.91 1.10 4.67
C PRO A 197 -17.30 0.52 4.95
N ILE A 198 -17.47 -0.78 4.67
CA ILE A 198 -18.70 -1.54 4.96
C ILE A 198 -18.41 -2.58 6.03
N ALA A 199 -17.35 -3.37 5.87
CA ALA A 199 -16.96 -4.38 6.84
C ALA A 199 -15.46 -4.71 6.74
N LYS A 200 -14.91 -5.29 7.81
CA LYS A 200 -13.51 -5.70 7.90
C LYS A 200 -13.38 -7.09 8.51
N LEU A 201 -12.38 -7.84 8.07
CA LEU A 201 -12.00 -9.13 8.64
C LEU A 201 -10.51 -9.07 8.97
N ASN A 202 -10.17 -9.32 10.24
CA ASN A 202 -8.78 -9.30 10.70
C ASN A 202 -8.07 -10.58 10.28
N VAL A 203 -6.85 -10.45 9.74
CA VAL A 203 -6.00 -11.55 9.31
C VAL A 203 -4.55 -11.24 9.69
N ASP A 204 -3.65 -12.24 9.74
CA ASP A 204 -2.27 -12.00 10.18
C ASP A 204 -1.53 -10.99 9.29
N ALA A 205 -1.84 -10.99 7.99
CA ALA A 205 -1.25 -10.08 7.00
C ALA A 205 -1.81 -8.64 7.07
N GLY A 206 -2.82 -8.37 7.90
CA GLY A 206 -3.51 -7.08 7.98
C GLY A 206 -5.02 -7.23 8.10
N LYS A 207 -5.76 -6.56 7.23
CA LYS A 207 -7.23 -6.59 7.25
C LYS A 207 -7.78 -6.77 5.85
N ILE A 208 -8.62 -7.77 5.67
CA ILE A 208 -9.44 -7.87 4.48
C ILE A 208 -10.59 -6.88 4.66
N THR A 209 -10.84 -6.05 3.66
CA THR A 209 -11.79 -4.96 3.74
C THR A 209 -12.83 -5.10 2.65
N LEU A 210 -14.08 -4.82 3.02
CA LEU A 210 -15.18 -4.64 2.09
C LEU A 210 -15.53 -3.16 2.06
N THR A 211 -15.43 -2.54 0.90
CA THR A 211 -15.71 -1.11 0.71
C THR A 211 -16.69 -0.90 -0.43
N GLY A 212 -17.59 0.06 -0.30
CA GLY A 212 -18.46 0.43 -1.41
C GLY A 212 -17.74 1.40 -2.35
N VAL A 213 -17.88 1.15 -3.65
CA VAL A 213 -17.25 1.95 -4.73
C VAL A 213 -18.31 2.39 -5.71
N SER A 214 -18.29 3.67 -6.09
CA SER A 214 -19.21 4.25 -7.07
C SER A 214 -18.48 4.65 -8.35
N ARG A 215 -19.15 4.46 -9.50
CA ARG A 215 -18.73 5.07 -10.79
C ARG A 215 -19.95 5.47 -11.60
N GLY A 216 -20.24 6.76 -11.62
CA GLY A 216 -21.50 7.27 -12.17
C GLY A 216 -22.68 6.68 -11.40
N GLU A 217 -23.60 6.05 -12.11
CA GLU A 217 -24.78 5.38 -11.53
C GLU A 217 -24.48 3.95 -11.04
N ASN A 218 -23.35 3.37 -11.46
CA ASN A 218 -23.00 2.00 -11.09
C ASN A 218 -22.41 1.95 -9.68
N ARG A 219 -22.77 0.89 -8.96
CA ARG A 219 -22.41 0.66 -7.56
C ARG A 219 -21.76 -0.71 -7.44
N PHE A 220 -20.68 -0.75 -6.67
CA PHE A 220 -19.88 -1.95 -6.47
C PHE A 220 -19.58 -2.11 -4.99
N VAL A 221 -19.31 -3.35 -4.59
CA VAL A 221 -18.51 -3.63 -3.42
C VAL A 221 -17.13 -4.10 -3.86
N ALA A 222 -16.12 -3.72 -3.09
CA ALA A 222 -14.74 -4.00 -3.38
C ALA A 222 -14.09 -4.73 -2.21
N ILE A 223 -13.43 -5.85 -2.50
CA ILE A 223 -12.62 -6.60 -1.54
C ILE A 223 -11.14 -6.31 -1.81
N ALA A 224 -10.43 -5.93 -0.76
CA ALA A 224 -8.98 -5.72 -0.81
C ALA A 224 -8.32 -6.10 0.52
N LEU A 225 -7.04 -6.47 0.48
CA LEU A 225 -6.21 -6.62 1.68
C LEU A 225 -5.53 -5.27 1.96
N ILE A 226 -5.69 -4.75 3.17
CA ILE A 226 -4.96 -3.58 3.65
C ILE A 226 -3.97 -4.03 4.72
N ASP A 227 -2.69 -3.84 4.45
CA ASP A 227 -1.64 -4.19 5.41
C ASP A 227 -1.59 -3.18 6.58
N PRO A 228 -0.83 -3.47 7.66
CA PRO A 228 -0.70 -2.54 8.79
C PRO A 228 -0.13 -1.17 8.40
N SER A 229 0.58 -1.09 7.28
CA SER A 229 1.14 0.16 6.78
C SER A 229 0.14 1.03 6.01
N GLY A 230 -1.02 0.45 5.70
CA GLY A 230 -2.13 1.08 5.03
C GLY A 230 -2.11 0.92 3.50
N PHE A 231 -1.19 0.13 2.96
CA PHE A 231 -1.12 -0.14 1.53
C PHE A 231 -2.14 -1.21 1.12
N VAL A 232 -2.73 -1.01 -0.07
CA VAL A 232 -3.77 -1.85 -0.64
C VAL A 232 -3.15 -2.91 -1.55
N HIS A 233 -3.43 -4.17 -1.24
CA HIS A 233 -2.94 -5.36 -1.92
C HIS A 233 -4.08 -6.25 -2.39
N ASP A 234 -3.77 -7.06 -3.41
CA ASP A 234 -4.65 -8.11 -3.87
C ASP A 234 -4.83 -9.18 -2.77
N PRO A 235 -6.05 -9.41 -2.27
CA PRO A 235 -6.29 -10.32 -1.16
C PRO A 235 -6.13 -11.81 -1.54
N PHE A 236 -6.07 -12.15 -2.83
CA PHE A 236 -5.86 -13.54 -3.25
C PHE A 236 -4.39 -13.85 -3.56
N ALA A 237 -3.54 -12.82 -3.64
CA ALA A 237 -2.11 -12.99 -3.87
C ALA A 237 -1.29 -13.24 -2.58
N ASP A 238 -1.91 -13.12 -1.41
CA ASP A 238 -1.30 -13.41 -0.11
C ASP A 238 -1.88 -14.72 0.44
N ASP A 239 -1.00 -15.68 0.77
CA ASP A 239 -1.37 -17.04 1.17
C ASP A 239 -2.28 -17.10 2.40
N HIS A 240 -2.14 -16.15 3.32
CA HIS A 240 -2.91 -16.17 4.55
C HIS A 240 -4.31 -15.60 4.31
N SER A 241 -4.43 -14.48 3.58
CA SER A 241 -5.75 -13.97 3.20
C SER A 241 -6.47 -14.86 2.21
N SER A 242 -5.77 -15.51 1.27
CA SER A 242 -6.38 -16.42 0.29
C SER A 242 -7.00 -17.65 0.96
N ARG A 243 -6.40 -18.17 2.04
CA ARG A 243 -6.98 -19.27 2.85
C ARG A 243 -8.27 -18.85 3.54
N VAL A 244 -8.31 -17.65 4.11
CA VAL A 244 -9.52 -17.10 4.74
C VAL A 244 -10.62 -16.87 3.70
N LEU A 245 -10.24 -16.50 2.48
CA LEU A 245 -11.14 -16.30 1.35
C LEU A 245 -11.34 -17.55 0.49
N TYR A 246 -10.93 -18.74 0.94
CA TYR A 246 -11.05 -19.96 0.14
C TYR A 246 -12.52 -20.25 -0.24
N GLU A 247 -13.41 -20.09 0.72
CA GLU A 247 -14.85 -20.02 0.49
C GLU A 247 -15.30 -18.57 0.30
N SER A 248 -16.25 -18.36 -0.60
CA SER A 248 -16.88 -17.05 -0.77
C SER A 248 -17.45 -16.52 0.54
N GLN A 249 -16.88 -15.39 0.97
CA GLN A 249 -17.31 -14.66 2.16
C GLN A 249 -18.48 -13.71 1.88
N VAL A 250 -18.74 -13.44 0.59
CA VAL A 250 -19.89 -12.67 0.12
C VAL A 250 -20.88 -13.64 -0.52
N VAL A 251 -22.06 -13.74 0.07
CA VAL A 251 -23.06 -14.76 -0.28
C VAL A 251 -23.96 -14.32 -1.45
N ILE A 252 -23.95 -13.03 -1.79
CA ILE A 252 -24.74 -12.51 -2.92
C ILE A 252 -24.02 -12.72 -4.25
N THR A 253 -24.80 -12.97 -5.31
CA THR A 253 -24.29 -13.15 -6.67
C THR A 253 -23.92 -11.83 -7.36
N GLY A 254 -24.45 -10.70 -6.86
CA GLY A 254 -24.33 -9.40 -7.51
C GLY A 254 -25.27 -9.21 -8.71
N VAL A 255 -25.12 -8.07 -9.39
CA VAL A 255 -25.85 -7.72 -10.61
C VAL A 255 -24.94 -7.82 -11.83
N ASP A 256 -25.52 -7.75 -13.03
CA ASP A 256 -24.76 -7.82 -14.28
C ASP A 256 -23.76 -6.66 -14.37
N TRP A 257 -22.55 -6.98 -14.84
CA TRP A 257 -21.56 -5.98 -15.13
C TRP A 257 -22.07 -5.04 -16.24
N PRO A 258 -21.93 -3.72 -16.06
CA PRO A 258 -22.22 -2.78 -17.13
C PRO A 258 -21.31 -3.06 -18.33
N SER A 259 -21.88 -3.33 -19.50
CA SER A 259 -21.15 -3.73 -20.72
C SER A 259 -19.98 -2.79 -21.05
N ARG A 260 -20.16 -1.48 -20.85
CA ARG A 260 -19.11 -0.44 -21.02
C ARG A 260 -17.90 -0.55 -20.09
N LEU A 261 -17.99 -1.35 -19.02
CA LEU A 261 -16.95 -1.49 -17.99
C LEU A 261 -16.26 -2.84 -18.01
N LEU A 262 -16.80 -3.80 -18.77
CA LEU A 262 -16.16 -5.08 -19.05
C LEU A 262 -14.86 -4.83 -19.84
N PRO A 263 -13.81 -5.62 -19.59
CA PRO A 263 -12.63 -5.61 -20.43
C PRO A 263 -13.01 -6.07 -21.84
N SER A 264 -12.57 -5.31 -22.84
CA SER A 264 -12.73 -5.61 -24.27
C SER A 264 -11.70 -6.61 -24.76
#